data_AF-K2DQ03-F1
#
_entry.id   AF-K2DQ03-F1
#
_cell.length_a   1.000
_cell.length_b   1.000
_cell.length_c   1.000
_cell.angle_alpha   90.00
_cell.angle_beta   90.00
_cell.angle_gamma   90.00
#
_symmetry.space_group_name_H-M   'P 1'
#
loop_
_entity.id
_entity.type
_entity.pdbx_description
1 polymer ?
#
loop_
_entity_poly.entity_id
_entity_poly.type
_entity_poly.pdbx_seq_one_letter_code
_entity_poly.pdbx_strand_id
1 'polypeptide(L)'
;MESKKSLQALRQEIIAYLQKEFAKKKIKGTLVFDGAHRRDEESGLSYPNPLTVAYAPKGQSADEYIVERLELSKNRKIITVITNDRGLALHAKSLGAKVQANSSFICWLKKKKSSKTIKEPQDSPQNIDRLENIFKRRFEES
;
A
#
# COMPACT_ATOMS: atom_id res chain seq x y z
N MET A 1 -4.29 21.48 -29.28
CA MET A 1 -3.80 21.94 -27.96
C MET A 1 -4.56 21.29 -26.78
N GLU A 2 -5.59 20.46 -27.03
CA GLU A 2 -6.45 19.86 -26.00
C GLU A 2 -5.87 18.63 -25.29
N SER A 3 -5.01 17.82 -25.93
CA SER A 3 -4.54 16.55 -25.34
C SER A 3 -3.60 16.68 -24.15
N LYS A 4 -2.87 17.80 -24.00
CA LYS A 4 -1.94 17.97 -22.86
C LYS A 4 -2.65 18.41 -21.58
N LYS A 5 -3.71 19.23 -21.70
CA LYS A 5 -4.54 19.62 -20.56
C LYS A 5 -5.30 18.42 -19.98
N SER A 6 -5.77 17.49 -20.82
CA SER A 6 -6.49 16.31 -20.34
C SER A 6 -5.59 15.33 -19.56
N LEU A 7 -4.35 15.08 -20.02
CA LEU A 7 -3.41 14.20 -19.29
C LEU A 7 -2.95 14.79 -17.96
N GLN A 8 -2.78 16.10 -17.88
CA GLN A 8 -2.48 16.77 -16.61
C GLN A 8 -3.67 16.68 -15.64
N ALA A 9 -4.89 16.92 -16.12
CA ALA A 9 -6.10 16.79 -15.31
C ALA A 9 -6.28 15.35 -14.80
N LEU A 10 -6.13 14.35 -15.67
CA LEU A 10 -6.21 12.93 -15.30
C LEU A 10 -5.16 12.56 -14.24
N ARG A 11 -3.93 13.07 -14.38
CA ARG A 11 -2.87 12.86 -13.40
C ARG A 11 -3.26 13.42 -12.03
N GLN A 12 -3.76 14.65 -11.99
CA GLN A 12 -4.20 15.28 -10.74
C GLN A 12 -5.36 14.53 -10.11
N GLU A 13 -6.31 14.04 -10.91
CA GLU A 13 -7.43 13.23 -10.44
C GLU A 13 -6.96 11.91 -9.80
N ILE A 14 -6.03 11.21 -10.44
CA ILE A 14 -5.47 9.96 -9.92
C ILE A 14 -4.68 10.21 -8.63
N ILE A 15 -3.85 11.26 -8.59
CA ILE A 15 -3.08 11.64 -7.40
C ILE A 15 -4.04 11.92 -6.24
N ALA A 16 -5.06 12.76 -6.46
CA ALA A 16 -6.04 13.13 -5.43
C ALA A 16 -6.83 11.91 -4.93
N TYR A 17 -7.25 11.03 -5.84
CA TYR A 17 -7.93 9.78 -5.50
C TYR A 17 -7.06 8.88 -4.62
N LEU A 18 -5.82 8.61 -5.05
CA LEU A 18 -4.91 7.73 -4.31
C LEU A 18 -4.49 8.33 -2.98
N GLN A 19 -4.22 9.63 -2.90
CA GLN A 19 -3.92 10.32 -1.63
C GLN A 19 -5.04 10.11 -0.60
N LYS A 20 -6.30 10.30 -1.03
CA LYS A 20 -7.48 10.11 -0.18
C LYS A 20 -7.59 8.67 0.32
N GLU A 21 -7.40 7.68 -0.55
CA GLU A 21 -7.51 6.27 -0.16
C GLU A 21 -6.33 5.81 0.71
N PHE A 22 -5.12 6.29 0.46
CA PHE A 22 -3.94 6.01 1.29
C PHE A 22 -4.11 6.59 2.69
N ALA A 23 -4.66 7.81 2.80
CA ALA A 23 -4.98 8.46 4.08
C ALA A 23 -6.00 7.66 4.88
N LYS A 24 -7.12 7.28 4.24
CA LYS A 24 -8.18 6.47 4.88
C LYS A 24 -7.65 5.12 5.38
N LYS A 25 -6.76 4.48 4.62
CA LYS A 25 -6.21 3.15 4.96
C LYS A 25 -4.98 3.21 5.87
N LYS A 26 -4.44 4.41 6.13
CA LYS A 26 -3.22 4.64 6.92
C LYS A 26 -2.02 3.86 6.36
N ILE A 27 -1.92 3.79 5.04
CA ILE A 27 -0.80 3.17 4.32
C ILE A 27 0.08 4.26 3.72
N LYS A 28 1.37 3.97 3.56
CA LYS A 28 2.31 4.83 2.84
C LYS A 28 2.67 4.19 1.51
N GLY A 29 2.99 5.00 0.52
CA GLY A 29 3.60 4.49 -0.70
C GLY A 29 4.06 5.58 -1.64
N THR A 30 4.63 5.15 -2.75
CA THR A 30 5.20 6.02 -3.76
C THR A 30 4.57 5.72 -5.11
N LEU A 31 4.02 6.75 -5.76
CA LEU A 31 3.55 6.71 -7.13
C LEU A 31 4.65 7.26 -8.03
N VAL A 32 5.10 6.47 -8.99
CA VAL A 32 6.18 6.84 -9.91
C VAL A 32 5.57 7.14 -11.28
N PHE A 33 5.88 8.30 -11.85
CA PHE A 33 5.55 8.67 -13.23
C PHE A 33 6.81 8.75 -14.08
N ASP A 34 6.72 8.43 -15.37
CA ASP A 34 7.81 8.69 -16.31
C ASP A 34 8.13 10.19 -16.41
N GLY A 35 9.43 10.51 -16.41
CA GLY A 35 9.94 11.88 -16.46
C GLY A 35 9.72 12.62 -17.77
N ALA A 36 9.16 11.97 -18.79
CA ALA A 36 9.08 12.48 -20.16
C ALA A 36 8.21 13.75 -20.33
N HIS A 37 7.56 14.27 -19.28
CA HIS A 37 6.60 15.38 -19.39
C HIS A 37 6.82 16.60 -18.51
N ARG A 38 7.91 16.72 -17.75
CA ARG A 38 8.25 17.97 -17.05
C ARG A 38 9.73 18.30 -17.21
N ARG A 39 10.01 19.38 -17.94
CA ARG A 39 11.35 19.98 -18.06
C ARG A 39 11.67 20.95 -16.91
N ASP A 40 10.67 21.39 -16.14
CA ASP A 40 10.81 22.57 -15.25
C ASP A 40 10.36 22.34 -13.80
N GLU A 41 10.02 21.12 -13.41
CA GLU A 41 9.81 20.79 -12.00
C GLU A 41 10.78 19.69 -11.65
N GLU A 42 11.79 20.06 -10.86
CA GLU A 42 12.86 19.22 -10.33
C GLU A 42 12.43 17.77 -10.13
N SER A 43 13.26 16.85 -10.64
CA SER A 43 13.27 15.45 -10.23
C SER A 43 13.20 15.38 -8.70
N GLY A 44 12.01 15.13 -8.17
CA GLY A 44 11.72 15.45 -6.77
C GLY A 44 10.41 14.84 -6.29
N LEU A 45 10.37 14.55 -4.99
CA LEU A 45 9.19 14.06 -4.30
C LEU A 45 8.23 15.24 -4.09
N SER A 46 7.15 15.29 -4.88
CA SER A 46 6.32 16.51 -4.96
C SER A 46 5.21 16.58 -3.89
N TYR A 47 4.78 15.44 -3.35
CA TYR A 47 3.69 15.39 -2.37
C TYR A 47 4.11 14.65 -1.09
N PRO A 48 4.03 15.28 0.10
CA PRO A 48 4.27 14.59 1.36
C PRO A 48 3.09 13.68 1.76
N ASN A 49 3.32 12.85 2.78
CA ASN A 49 2.48 11.74 3.26
C ASN A 49 0.95 11.94 3.11
N PRO A 50 0.20 10.87 2.80
CA PRO A 50 0.62 9.46 2.84
C PRO A 50 1.08 8.88 1.49
N LEU A 51 0.92 9.62 0.39
CA LEU A 51 1.34 9.18 -0.94
C LEU A 51 2.38 10.14 -1.49
N THR A 52 3.59 9.63 -1.68
CA THR A 52 4.67 10.39 -2.31
C THR A 52 4.63 10.22 -3.83
N VAL A 53 4.64 11.32 -4.58
CA VAL A 53 4.75 11.26 -6.04
C VAL A 53 6.22 11.49 -6.41
N ALA A 54 6.79 10.54 -7.14
CA ALA A 54 8.12 10.62 -7.71
C ALA A 54 8.03 10.66 -9.23
N TYR A 55 8.94 11.40 -9.86
CA TYR A 55 9.11 11.40 -11.30
C TYR A 55 10.45 10.75 -11.62
N ALA A 56 10.45 9.81 -12.57
CA ALA A 56 11.69 9.21 -13.05
C ALA A 56 12.59 10.29 -13.68
N PRO A 57 13.90 10.27 -13.43
CA PRO A 57 14.89 11.12 -14.10
C PRO A 57 14.79 11.08 -15.63
N LYS A 58 15.32 12.12 -16.29
CA LYS A 58 15.38 12.19 -17.75
C LYS A 58 16.22 11.03 -18.30
N GLY A 59 15.64 10.24 -19.21
CA GLY A 59 16.31 9.08 -19.79
C GLY A 59 16.19 7.80 -18.96
N GLN A 60 15.49 7.85 -17.84
CA GLN A 60 15.12 6.68 -17.03
C GLN A 60 13.60 6.47 -17.08
N SER A 61 13.18 5.23 -17.28
CA SER A 61 11.78 4.82 -17.16
C SER A 61 11.36 4.68 -15.71
N ALA A 62 10.05 4.75 -15.45
CA ALA A 62 9.49 4.47 -14.14
C ALA A 62 9.87 3.06 -13.65
N ASP A 63 9.94 2.07 -14.55
CA ASP A 63 10.31 0.70 -14.23
C ASP A 63 11.76 0.62 -13.73
N GLU A 64 12.70 1.24 -14.44
CA GLU A 64 14.11 1.33 -14.03
C GLU A 64 14.25 2.06 -12.69
N TYR A 65 13.51 3.16 -12.50
CA TYR A 65 13.51 3.90 -11.23
C TYR A 65 12.99 3.03 -10.06
N ILE A 66 11.92 2.25 -10.29
CA ILE A 66 11.37 1.34 -9.27
C ILE A 66 12.38 0.26 -8.91
N VAL A 67 13.04 -0.34 -9.91
CA VAL A 67 14.06 -1.37 -9.71
C VAL A 67 15.23 -0.81 -8.91
N GLU A 68 15.79 0.33 -9.30
CA GLU A 68 16.88 0.99 -8.56
C GLU A 68 16.49 1.25 -7.10
N ARG A 69 15.26 1.74 -6.86
CA ARG A 69 14.73 1.95 -5.50
C ARG A 69 14.60 0.66 -4.70
N LEU A 70 14.26 -0.46 -5.34
CA LEU A 70 14.23 -1.77 -4.69
C LEU A 70 15.65 -2.24 -4.35
N GLU A 71 16.60 -2.09 -5.27
CA GLU A 71 17.99 -2.49 -5.07
C GLU A 71 18.63 -1.74 -3.90
N LEU A 72 18.40 -0.43 -3.81
CA LEU A 72 18.89 0.42 -2.72
C LEU A 72 18.16 0.20 -1.39
N SER A 73 17.01 -0.48 -1.39
CA SER A 73 16.25 -0.74 -0.16
C SER A 73 16.90 -1.82 0.69
N LYS A 74 17.10 -1.52 1.97
CA LYS A 74 17.59 -2.48 2.98
C LYS A 74 16.64 -3.65 3.20
N ASN A 75 15.33 -3.46 2.98
CA ASN A 75 14.32 -4.45 3.33
C ASN A 75 13.27 -4.59 2.22
N ARG A 76 13.63 -5.32 1.16
CA ARG A 76 12.83 -5.47 -0.06
C ARG A 76 11.55 -6.29 0.17
N LYS A 77 11.58 -7.24 1.11
CA LYS A 77 10.47 -8.16 1.41
C LYS A 77 9.21 -7.48 1.97
N ILE A 78 9.35 -6.26 2.51
CA ILE A 78 8.22 -5.46 2.99
C ILE A 78 7.63 -4.55 1.91
N ILE A 79 8.31 -4.40 0.77
CA ILE A 79 7.86 -3.56 -0.34
C ILE A 79 6.93 -4.38 -1.23
N THR A 80 5.83 -3.76 -1.64
CA THR A 80 4.91 -4.31 -2.64
C THR A 80 4.92 -3.43 -3.88
N VAL A 81 5.35 -3.98 -5.01
CA VAL A 81 5.27 -3.31 -6.31
C VAL A 81 3.90 -3.60 -6.92
N ILE A 82 3.23 -2.55 -7.35
CA ILE A 82 1.93 -2.64 -8.02
C ILE A 82 2.16 -2.39 -9.50
N THR A 83 2.08 -3.44 -10.31
CA THR A 83 2.26 -3.34 -11.76
C THR A 83 1.51 -4.45 -12.49
N ASN A 84 1.13 -4.17 -13.74
CA ASN A 84 0.66 -5.18 -14.68
C ASN A 84 1.74 -5.59 -15.70
N ASP A 85 2.89 -4.90 -15.71
CA ASP A 85 4.00 -5.26 -16.58
C ASP A 85 4.68 -6.55 -16.09
N ARG A 86 4.83 -7.53 -16.98
CA ARG A 86 5.41 -8.83 -16.62
C ARG A 86 6.90 -8.75 -16.37
N GLY A 87 7.62 -7.90 -17.10
CA GLY A 87 9.06 -7.70 -16.92
C GLY A 87 9.36 -7.11 -15.55
N LEU A 88 8.73 -5.98 -15.21
CA LEU A 88 8.89 -5.35 -13.91
C LEU A 88 8.43 -6.27 -12.77
N ALA A 89 7.32 -7.00 -12.96
CA ALA A 89 6.85 -7.97 -11.96
C ALA A 89 7.87 -9.09 -11.69
N LEU A 90 8.48 -9.66 -12.74
CA LEU A 90 9.49 -10.70 -12.59
C LEU A 90 10.75 -10.16 -11.93
N HIS A 91 11.20 -8.97 -12.32
CA HIS A 91 12.39 -8.34 -11.76
C HIS A 91 12.18 -7.98 -10.27
N ALA A 92 11.04 -7.37 -9.92
CA ALA A 92 10.72 -7.08 -8.52
C ALA A 92 10.67 -8.36 -7.66
N LYS A 93 10.14 -9.46 -8.20
CA LYS A 93 10.13 -10.76 -7.51
C LYS A 93 11.54 -11.34 -7.34
N SER A 94 12.41 -11.27 -8.35
CA SER A 94 13.78 -11.78 -8.24
C SER A 94 14.58 -11.02 -7.17
N LEU A 95 14.28 -9.74 -6.94
CA LEU A 95 14.83 -8.93 -5.86
C LEU A 95 14.19 -9.20 -4.48
N GLY A 96 13.16 -10.07 -4.41
CA GLY A 96 12.48 -10.47 -3.18
C GLY A 96 11.36 -9.55 -2.72
N ALA A 97 10.89 -8.62 -3.57
CA ALA A 97 9.72 -7.79 -3.30
C ALA A 97 8.41 -8.56 -3.56
N LYS A 98 7.33 -8.13 -2.90
CA LYS A 98 5.98 -8.60 -3.23
C LYS A 98 5.50 -7.90 -4.49
N VAL A 99 4.68 -8.58 -5.29
CA VAL A 99 4.08 -7.98 -6.48
C VAL A 99 2.56 -8.18 -6.45
N GLN A 100 1.83 -7.13 -6.81
CA GLN A 100 0.38 -7.12 -6.88
C GLN A 100 -0.08 -6.54 -8.22
N ALA A 101 -1.08 -7.17 -8.85
CA ALA A 101 -1.68 -6.63 -10.06
C ALA A 101 -2.52 -5.38 -9.76
N ASN A 102 -2.62 -4.45 -10.72
CA ASN A 102 -3.36 -3.20 -10.55
C ASN A 102 -4.83 -3.46 -10.21
N SER A 103 -5.47 -4.42 -10.89
CA SER A 103 -6.88 -4.77 -10.65
C SER A 103 -7.12 -5.24 -9.22
N SER A 104 -6.25 -6.09 -8.68
CA SER A 104 -6.31 -6.57 -7.30
C SER A 104 -6.08 -5.44 -6.30
N PHE A 105 -5.16 -4.52 -6.61
CA PHE A 105 -4.90 -3.35 -5.78
C PHE A 105 -6.10 -2.39 -5.75
N ILE A 106 -6.71 -2.09 -6.90
CA ILE A 106 -7.92 -1.26 -6.97
C ILE A 106 -9.09 -1.91 -6.24
N CYS A 107 -9.27 -3.23 -6.37
CA CYS A 107 -10.29 -3.96 -5.61
C CYS A 107 -10.04 -3.85 -4.10
N TRP A 108 -8.79 -4.01 -3.67
CA TRP A 108 -8.38 -3.85 -2.27
C TRP A 108 -8.57 -2.42 -1.77
N LEU A 109 -8.34 -1.40 -2.61
CA LEU A 109 -8.63 0.00 -2.27
C LEU A 109 -10.13 0.21 -2.05
N LYS A 110 -10.97 -0.29 -2.97
CA LYS A 110 -12.43 -0.12 -2.91
C LYS A 110 -13.10 -0.90 -1.78
N LYS A 111 -12.49 -1.97 -1.27
CA LYS A 111 -13.02 -2.70 -0.11
C LYS A 111 -13.11 -1.76 1.09
N LYS A 112 -14.34 -1.44 1.51
CA LYS A 112 -14.61 -0.80 2.80
C LYS A 112 -14.07 -1.73 3.89
N LYS A 113 -13.42 -1.18 4.92
CA LYS A 113 -13.19 -1.95 6.14
C LYS A 113 -14.56 -2.40 6.62
N SER A 114 -14.89 -3.68 6.47
CA SER A 114 -15.92 -4.26 7.30
C SER A 114 -15.44 -3.99 8.71
N SER A 115 -16.13 -3.15 9.48
CA SER A 115 -16.00 -3.23 10.91
C SER A 115 -16.41 -4.65 11.24
N LYS A 116 -15.43 -5.55 11.39
CA LYS A 116 -15.67 -6.74 12.17
C LYS A 116 -15.97 -6.15 13.54
N THR A 117 -17.26 -5.99 13.86
CA THR A 117 -17.70 -5.85 15.23
C THR A 117 -17.02 -7.02 15.92
N ILE A 118 -16.04 -6.73 16.76
CA ILE A 118 -15.50 -7.73 17.67
C ILE A 118 -16.71 -8.06 18.52
N LYS A 119 -17.47 -9.09 18.16
CA LYS A 119 -18.40 -9.70 19.09
C LYS A 119 -17.52 -10.10 20.26
N GLU A 120 -17.82 -9.61 21.45
CA GLU A 120 -17.19 -10.12 22.65
C GLU A 120 -17.17 -11.64 22.56
N PRO A 121 -16.01 -12.30 22.76
CA PRO A 121 -15.97 -13.74 22.77
C PRO A 121 -16.94 -14.22 23.86
N GLN A 122 -18.08 -14.73 23.43
CA GLN A 122 -19.04 -15.40 24.30
C GLN A 122 -18.44 -16.76 24.61
N ASP A 123 -17.82 -16.89 25.78
CA ASP A 123 -17.30 -18.17 26.24
C ASP A 123 -18.45 -19.17 26.40
N SER A 124 -18.20 -20.42 26.06
CA SER A 124 -19.23 -21.46 26.21
C SER A 124 -19.63 -21.61 27.69
N PRO A 125 -20.89 -21.95 28.00
CA PRO A 125 -21.32 -22.20 29.38
C PRO A 125 -20.42 -23.21 30.12
N GLN A 126 -19.88 -24.19 29.39
CA GLN A 126 -18.96 -25.19 29.93
C GLN A 126 -17.59 -24.60 30.33
N ASN A 127 -17.08 -23.62 29.58
CA ASN A 127 -15.85 -22.91 29.94
C ASN A 127 -16.07 -22.00 31.16
N ILE A 128 -17.22 -21.32 31.23
CA ILE A 128 -17.57 -20.48 32.38
C ILE A 128 -17.64 -21.33 33.66
N ASP A 129 -18.38 -22.44 33.62
CA ASP A 129 -18.51 -23.36 34.77
C ASP A 129 -17.15 -23.96 35.19
N ARG A 130 -16.32 -24.35 34.21
CA ARG A 130 -14.95 -24.81 34.49
C ARG A 130 -14.12 -23.75 35.21
N LEU A 131 -14.17 -22.49 34.75
CA LEU A 131 -13.41 -21.38 35.34
C LEU A 131 -13.93 -21.03 36.73
N GLU A 132 -15.23 -21.03 36.96
CA GLU A 132 -15.83 -20.83 38.28
C GLU A 132 -15.36 -21.89 39.28
N ASN A 133 -15.30 -23.15 38.85
CA ASN A 133 -14.83 -24.26 39.69
C ASN A 133 -13.33 -24.17 40.01
N ILE A 134 -12.51 -23.72 39.07
CA ILE A 134 -11.08 -23.46 39.32
C ILE A 134 -10.92 -22.30 40.31
N PHE A 135 -11.70 -21.24 40.16
CA PHE A 135 -11.64 -20.07 41.02
C PHE A 135 -12.04 -20.42 42.46
N LYS A 136 -13.15 -21.15 42.66
CA LYS A 136 -13.62 -21.57 43.99
C LYS A 136 -12.57 -22.42 44.72
N ARG A 137 -12.00 -23.42 44.04
CA ARG A 137 -10.92 -24.25 44.64
C ARG A 137 -9.75 -23.41 45.12
N ARG A 138 -9.31 -22.45 44.31
CA ARG A 138 -8.14 -21.64 44.64
C ARG A 138 -8.41 -20.61 45.75
N PHE A 139 -9.66 -20.20 45.91
CA PHE A 139 -10.10 -19.31 46.99
C PHE A 139 -10.25 -20.06 48.33
N GLU A 140 -10.63 -21.34 48.30
CA GLU A 140 -10.72 -22.19 49.50
C GLU A 140 -9.35 -22.67 50.00
N GLU A 141 -8.33 -22.63 49.14
CA GLU A 141 -6.93 -23.01 49.45
C GLU A 141 -6.06 -21.83 49.97
N SER A 142 -6.62 -20.63 50.17
CA SER A 142 -5.93 -19.43 50.70
C SER A 142 -6.47 -18.99 52.06
#